data_AF-A0A150WD13-F1
#
_entry.id   AF-A0A150WD13-F1
#
_cell.length_a   1.000
_cell.length_b   1.000
_cell.length_c   1.000
_cell.angle_alpha   90.00
_cell.angle_beta   90.00
_cell.angle_gamma   90.00
#
_symmetry.space_group_name_H-M   'P 1'
#
loop_
_entity.id
_entity.type
_entity.pdbx_description
1 polymer ?
#
loop_
_entity_poly.entity_id
_entity_poly.type
_entity_poly.pdbx_seq_one_letter_code
_entity_poly.pdbx_strand_id
1 'polypeptide(L)'
;MKRKYQAYFAALVIVVSVVALFGFRPKNPEMRQPQVGAPVHPANKRFVFQKNILEAKQSAERLDEQARGLLEASAMSYVERWYKSVDLKSMESRYAQDVNRHVLAMAQVMKLRRENGGKLRGLHEFDFQNLLRKSDYVLSLNVTSPHLKKVAPHLMSFYKLERKVTSLRPLVAAN
;
A
#
# COMPACT_ATOMS: atom_id res chain seq x y z
N MET A 1 -69.28 -34.93 -37.36
CA MET A 1 -67.99 -34.47 -36.79
C MET A 1 -67.90 -32.96 -36.47
N LYS A 2 -68.96 -32.14 -36.56
CA LYS A 2 -68.87 -30.68 -36.37
C LYS A 2 -69.08 -30.15 -34.93
N ARG A 3 -69.70 -30.93 -34.03
CA ARG A 3 -70.02 -30.46 -32.65
C ARG A 3 -68.83 -30.50 -31.66
N LYS A 4 -67.83 -31.36 -31.89
CA LYS A 4 -66.68 -31.48 -30.98
C LYS A 4 -65.74 -30.27 -31.09
N TYR A 5 -65.51 -29.75 -32.29
CA TYR A 5 -64.62 -28.59 -32.52
C TYR A 5 -65.17 -27.27 -31.96
N GLN A 6 -66.49 -27.12 -31.87
CA GLN A 6 -67.11 -25.92 -31.28
C GLN A 6 -66.88 -25.84 -29.76
N ALA A 7 -66.86 -26.98 -29.06
CA ALA A 7 -66.56 -27.02 -27.63
C ALA A 7 -65.09 -26.67 -27.33
N TYR A 8 -64.16 -27.12 -28.16
CA TYR A 8 -62.74 -26.75 -28.01
C TYR A 8 -62.48 -25.26 -28.29
N PHE A 9 -63.17 -24.69 -29.29
CA PHE A 9 -63.06 -23.25 -29.57
C PHE A 9 -63.64 -22.39 -28.44
N ALA A 10 -64.80 -22.77 -27.89
CA ALA A 10 -65.39 -22.06 -26.75
C ALA A 10 -64.49 -22.14 -25.50
N ALA A 11 -63.91 -23.31 -25.21
CA ALA A 11 -62.97 -23.47 -24.11
C ALA A 11 -61.70 -22.61 -24.30
N LEU A 12 -61.16 -22.53 -25.53
CA LEU A 12 -59.97 -21.74 -25.82
C LEU A 12 -60.23 -20.23 -25.68
N VAL A 13 -61.39 -19.75 -26.11
CA VAL A 13 -61.78 -18.33 -25.96
C VAL A 13 -61.93 -17.96 -24.48
N ILE A 14 -62.48 -18.84 -23.64
CA ILE A 14 -62.58 -18.60 -22.19
C ILE A 14 -61.18 -18.50 -21.57
N VAL A 15 -60.26 -19.41 -21.93
CA VAL A 15 -58.88 -19.39 -21.39
C VAL A 15 -58.13 -18.12 -21.81
N VAL A 16 -58.24 -17.69 -23.06
CA VAL A 16 -57.60 -16.44 -23.53
C VAL A 16 -58.21 -15.21 -22.85
N SER A 17 -59.53 -15.20 -22.63
CA SER A 17 -60.23 -14.11 -21.94
C SER A 17 -59.81 -14.00 -20.46
N VAL A 18 -59.59 -15.14 -19.78
CA VAL A 18 -59.10 -15.16 -18.39
C VAL A 18 -57.64 -14.66 -18.32
N VAL A 19 -56.79 -15.05 -19.27
CA VAL A 19 -55.39 -14.59 -19.31
C VAL A 19 -55.29 -13.09 -19.62
N ALA A 20 -56.19 -12.56 -20.46
CA ALA A 20 -56.26 -11.13 -20.74
C ALA A 20 -56.81 -10.29 -19.56
N LEU A 21 -57.76 -10.84 -18.78
CA LEU A 21 -58.33 -10.18 -17.59
C LEU A 21 -57.41 -10.24 -16.37
N PHE A 22 -56.53 -11.24 -16.26
CA PHE A 22 -55.39 -11.23 -15.32
C PHE A 22 -54.21 -10.41 -15.84
N GLY A 23 -54.56 -9.32 -16.54
CA GLY A 23 -53.66 -8.30 -17.02
C GLY A 23 -52.62 -7.93 -15.99
N PHE A 24 -51.38 -7.94 -16.48
CA PHE A 24 -50.26 -7.14 -16.03
C PHE A 24 -50.73 -5.87 -15.31
N ARG A 25 -50.76 -5.91 -13.97
CA ARG A 25 -50.67 -4.68 -13.19
C ARG A 25 -49.24 -4.19 -13.40
N PRO A 26 -48.99 -3.02 -14.02
CA PRO A 26 -47.68 -2.43 -13.94
C PRO A 26 -47.44 -2.11 -12.47
N LYS A 27 -46.60 -2.92 -11.80
CA LYS A 27 -45.98 -2.47 -10.56
C LYS A 27 -45.23 -1.20 -10.92
N ASN A 28 -45.65 -0.07 -10.35
CA ASN A 28 -44.87 1.16 -10.34
C ASN A 28 -43.41 0.77 -10.08
N PRO A 29 -42.44 1.25 -10.87
CA PRO A 29 -41.04 0.99 -10.58
C PRO A 29 -40.74 1.69 -9.25
N GLU A 30 -40.83 0.94 -8.14
CA GLU A 30 -40.21 1.34 -6.90
C GLU A 30 -38.73 1.51 -7.24
N MET A 31 -38.26 2.77 -7.28
CA MET A 31 -36.84 3.05 -7.27
C MET A 31 -36.30 2.35 -6.02
N ARG A 32 -35.67 1.20 -6.22
CA ARG A 32 -34.84 0.59 -5.20
C ARG A 32 -33.70 1.59 -4.98
N GLN A 33 -33.87 2.47 -3.99
CA GLN A 33 -32.73 3.13 -3.41
C GLN A 33 -31.70 2.04 -3.12
N PRO A 34 -30.43 2.21 -3.55
CA PRO A 34 -29.41 1.23 -3.25
C PRO A 34 -29.39 1.05 -1.74
N GLN A 35 -29.88 -0.10 -1.28
CA GLN A 35 -29.76 -0.50 0.11
C GLN A 35 -28.26 -0.56 0.38
N VAL A 36 -27.82 0.37 1.23
CA VAL A 36 -26.61 0.31 2.05
C VAL A 36 -25.44 -0.33 1.30
N GLY A 37 -24.58 0.54 0.73
CA GLY A 37 -23.38 0.15 -0.01
C GLY A 37 -22.74 -1.10 0.58
N ALA A 38 -22.49 -2.10 -0.28
CA ALA A 38 -21.83 -3.34 0.08
C ALA A 38 -20.70 -3.04 1.07
N PRO A 39 -20.58 -3.77 2.19
CA PRO A 39 -19.53 -3.48 3.17
C PRO A 39 -18.22 -3.46 2.41
N VAL A 40 -17.63 -2.27 2.31
CA VAL A 40 -16.30 -2.07 1.74
C VAL A 40 -15.41 -2.95 2.59
N HIS A 41 -15.10 -4.15 2.10
CA HIS A 41 -14.26 -5.08 2.83
C HIS A 41 -12.99 -4.30 3.16
N PRO A 42 -12.64 -4.13 4.44
CA PRO A 42 -11.50 -3.31 4.82
C PRO A 42 -10.33 -3.84 4.02
N ALA A 43 -9.74 -2.98 3.17
CA ALA A 43 -8.68 -3.35 2.25
C ALA A 43 -7.73 -4.29 2.98
N ASN A 44 -7.63 -5.52 2.46
CA ASN A 44 -7.01 -6.65 3.13
C ASN A 44 -5.72 -6.16 3.83
N LYS A 45 -5.62 -6.25 5.17
CA LYS A 45 -4.48 -5.71 5.94
C LYS A 45 -3.12 -6.12 5.34
N ARG A 46 -3.10 -7.29 4.69
CA ARG A 46 -1.96 -7.81 3.89
C ARG A 46 -1.59 -6.92 2.69
N PHE A 47 -2.57 -6.47 1.91
CA PHE A 47 -2.37 -5.57 0.78
C PHE A 47 -1.80 -4.22 1.22
N VAL A 48 -2.36 -3.65 2.31
CA VAL A 48 -1.84 -2.41 2.90
C VAL A 48 -0.40 -2.59 3.36
N PHE A 49 -0.10 -3.69 4.05
CA PHE A 49 1.27 -3.99 4.50
C PHE A 49 2.26 -4.15 3.33
N GLN A 50 1.89 -4.90 2.29
CA GLN A 50 2.73 -5.10 1.10
C GLN A 50 3.00 -3.80 0.35
N LYS A 51 1.97 -2.95 0.20
CA LYS A 51 2.12 -1.63 -0.41
C LYS A 51 3.15 -0.77 0.34
N ASN A 52 3.06 -0.73 1.68
CA ASN A 52 3.99 0.03 2.51
C ASN A 52 5.42 -0.54 2.46
N ILE A 53 5.59 -1.87 2.41
CA ILE A 53 6.91 -2.48 2.18
C ILE A 53 7.48 -2.05 0.83
N LEU A 54 6.68 -2.11 -0.24
CA LEU A 54 7.15 -1.77 -1.58
C LEU A 54 7.57 -0.30 -1.66
N GLU A 55 6.76 0.59 -1.10
CA GLU A 55 7.06 2.02 -1.04
C GLU A 55 8.35 2.31 -0.25
N ALA A 56 8.52 1.67 0.91
CA ALA A 56 9.75 1.79 1.70
C ALA A 56 10.97 1.19 0.98
N LYS A 57 10.81 0.08 0.25
CA LYS A 57 11.88 -0.50 -0.57
C LYS A 57 12.32 0.48 -1.65
N GLN A 58 11.38 0.98 -2.45
CA GLN A 58 11.65 1.96 -3.52
C GLN A 58 12.31 3.23 -2.98
N SER A 59 11.84 3.71 -1.83
CA SER A 59 12.45 4.83 -1.12
C SER A 59 13.91 4.55 -0.74
N ALA A 60 14.22 3.37 -0.21
CA ALA A 60 15.59 2.99 0.12
C ALA A 60 16.50 2.91 -1.12
N GLU A 61 16.01 2.43 -2.27
CA GLU A 61 16.81 2.36 -3.50
C GLU A 61 17.08 3.75 -4.07
N ARG A 62 16.07 4.62 -4.07
CA ARG A 62 16.23 6.01 -4.50
C ARG A 62 17.25 6.75 -3.63
N LEU A 63 17.23 6.53 -2.32
CA LEU A 63 18.22 7.12 -1.41
C LEU A 63 19.63 6.60 -1.65
N ASP A 64 19.80 5.32 -1.98
CA ASP A 64 21.11 4.77 -2.34
C ASP A 64 21.67 5.42 -3.62
N GLU A 65 20.82 5.57 -4.64
CA GLU A 65 21.20 6.24 -5.89
C GLU A 65 21.52 7.73 -5.69
N GLN A 66 20.70 8.44 -4.91
CA GLN A 66 20.94 9.84 -4.56
C GLN A 66 22.22 10.01 -3.73
N ALA A 67 22.51 9.08 -2.81
CA ALA A 67 23.73 9.09 -2.03
C ALA A 67 24.97 8.96 -2.92
N ARG A 68 24.93 8.05 -3.90
CA ARG A 68 26.00 7.93 -4.91
C ARG A 68 26.19 9.24 -5.67
N GLY A 69 25.11 9.82 -6.19
CA GLY A 69 25.16 11.10 -6.92
C GLY A 69 25.69 12.26 -6.08
N LEU A 70 25.34 12.32 -4.78
CA LEU A 70 25.88 13.30 -3.84
C LEU A 70 27.37 13.12 -3.58
N LEU A 71 27.82 11.88 -3.42
CA LEU A 71 29.25 11.58 -3.25
C LEU A 71 30.04 12.01 -4.48
N GLU A 72 29.56 11.69 -5.68
CA GLU A 72 30.18 12.11 -6.94
C GLU A 72 30.21 13.65 -7.06
N ALA A 73 29.08 14.33 -6.80
CA ALA A 73 29.00 15.78 -6.85
C ALA A 73 29.88 16.49 -5.80
N SER A 74 30.03 15.88 -4.61
CA SER A 74 30.88 16.42 -3.55
C SER A 74 32.38 16.30 -3.87
N ALA A 75 32.76 15.26 -4.62
CA ALA A 75 34.13 15.06 -5.07
C ALA A 75 34.55 15.99 -6.23
N MET A 76 33.59 16.54 -6.98
CA MET A 76 33.88 17.49 -8.07
C MET A 76 34.40 18.82 -7.54
N SER A 77 35.27 19.46 -8.31
CA SER A 77 35.68 20.85 -8.06
C SER A 77 34.53 21.84 -8.34
N TYR A 78 34.66 23.08 -7.87
CA TYR A 78 33.65 24.13 -8.12
C TYR A 78 33.43 24.39 -9.62
N VAL A 79 34.51 24.43 -10.40
CA VAL A 79 34.45 24.70 -11.85
C VAL A 79 33.78 23.55 -12.59
N GLU A 80 34.07 22.30 -12.23
CA GLU A 80 33.41 21.13 -12.83
C GLU A 80 31.92 21.09 -12.50
N ARG A 81 31.54 21.39 -11.26
CA ARG A 81 30.12 21.50 -10.86
C ARG A 81 29.41 22.59 -11.65
N TRP A 82 30.04 23.74 -11.83
CA TRP A 82 29.47 24.84 -12.61
C TRP A 82 29.27 24.44 -14.08
N TYR A 83 30.29 23.85 -14.71
CA TYR A 83 30.20 23.38 -16.11
C TYR A 83 29.11 22.33 -16.30
N LYS A 84 28.98 21.39 -15.35
CA LYS A 84 27.96 20.33 -15.37
C LYS A 84 26.60 20.78 -14.80
N SER A 85 26.44 22.05 -14.42
CA SER A 85 25.21 22.60 -13.81
C SER A 85 24.73 21.81 -12.57
N VAL A 86 25.67 21.34 -11.74
CA VAL A 86 25.39 20.56 -10.53
C VAL A 86 25.22 21.49 -9.33
N ASP A 87 24.01 21.56 -8.80
CA ASP A 87 23.70 22.27 -7.56
C ASP A 87 23.75 21.32 -6.35
N LEU A 88 24.91 21.25 -5.70
CA LEU A 88 25.14 20.41 -4.53
C LEU A 88 24.16 20.71 -3.39
N LYS A 89 23.85 21.99 -3.15
CA LYS A 89 22.98 22.39 -2.03
C LYS A 89 21.54 21.95 -2.27
N SER A 90 21.06 22.04 -3.51
CA SER A 90 19.75 21.53 -3.89
C SER A 90 19.68 20.00 -3.77
N MET A 91 20.73 19.30 -4.19
CA MET A 91 20.84 17.83 -4.03
C MET A 91 20.78 17.43 -2.55
N GLU A 92 21.56 18.08 -1.68
CA GLU A 92 21.56 17.81 -0.23
C GLU A 92 20.19 18.07 0.41
N SER A 93 19.50 19.15 0.01
CA SER A 93 18.18 19.49 0.51
C SER A 93 17.13 18.44 0.12
N ARG A 94 17.11 18.02 -1.16
CA ARG A 94 16.20 16.96 -1.64
C ARG A 94 16.49 15.63 -0.94
N TYR A 95 17.76 15.28 -0.81
CA TYR A 95 18.19 14.08 -0.11
C TYR A 95 17.71 14.08 1.35
N ALA A 96 17.88 15.18 2.08
CA ALA A 96 17.41 15.30 3.46
C ALA A 96 15.88 15.13 3.59
N GLN A 97 15.11 15.68 2.64
CA GLN A 97 13.65 15.50 2.61
C GLN A 97 13.26 14.04 2.37
N ASP A 98 13.92 13.37 1.44
CA ASP A 98 13.63 11.97 1.11
C ASP A 98 14.08 11.03 2.24
N VAL A 99 15.17 11.33 2.95
CA VAL A 99 15.58 10.62 4.17
C VAL A 99 14.49 10.70 5.23
N ASN A 100 13.87 11.87 5.42
CA ASN A 100 12.77 12.03 6.37
C ASN A 100 11.56 11.17 5.99
N ARG A 101 11.16 11.23 4.71
CA ARG A 101 10.05 10.42 4.18
C ARG A 101 10.32 8.94 4.36
N HIS A 102 11.56 8.50 4.12
CA HIS A 102 11.96 7.10 4.32
C HIS A 102 11.84 6.66 5.77
N VAL A 103 12.29 7.48 6.72
CA VAL A 103 12.16 7.18 8.16
C VAL A 103 10.69 7.06 8.56
N LEU A 104 9.82 7.93 8.05
CA LEU A 104 8.37 7.85 8.30
C LEU A 104 7.76 6.59 7.69
N ALA A 105 8.11 6.24 6.45
CA ALA A 105 7.67 5.01 5.80
C ALA A 105 8.10 3.78 6.58
N MET A 106 9.34 3.74 7.07
CA MET A 106 9.85 2.66 7.91
C MET A 106 9.10 2.57 9.25
N ALA A 107 8.83 3.70 9.90
CA ALA A 107 8.03 3.73 11.12
C ALA A 107 6.61 3.17 10.89
N GLN A 108 6.00 3.47 9.74
CA GLN A 108 4.70 2.93 9.36
C GLN A 108 4.75 1.42 9.11
N VAL A 109 5.75 0.91 8.39
CA VAL A 109 5.95 -0.53 8.19
C VAL A 109 6.13 -1.26 9.53
N MET A 110 6.92 -0.69 10.44
CA MET A 110 7.13 -1.24 11.78
C MET A 110 5.84 -1.25 12.62
N LYS A 111 5.06 -0.16 12.58
CA LYS A 111 3.76 -0.08 13.23
C LYS A 111 2.81 -1.16 12.71
N LEU A 112 2.68 -1.31 11.39
CA LEU A 112 1.83 -2.34 10.78
C LEU A 112 2.30 -3.76 11.13
N ARG A 113 3.61 -4.00 11.24
CA ARG A 113 4.13 -5.30 11.69
C ARG A 113 3.70 -5.60 13.13
N ARG A 114 3.73 -4.60 14.03
CA ARG A 114 3.24 -4.75 15.41
C ARG A 114 1.76 -5.06 15.45
N GLU A 115 0.94 -4.35 14.67
CA GLU A 115 -0.50 -4.58 14.56
C GLU A 115 -0.85 -5.99 14.03
N ASN A 116 0.06 -6.61 13.26
CA ASN A 116 -0.07 -7.99 12.77
C ASN A 116 0.51 -9.05 13.73
N GLY A 117 0.76 -8.72 15.00
CA GLY A 117 1.27 -9.66 16.01
C GLY A 117 2.80 -9.79 16.04
N GLY A 118 3.53 -8.88 15.40
CA GLY A 118 4.98 -8.77 15.52
C GLY A 118 5.79 -9.85 14.79
N LYS A 119 5.14 -10.70 13.98
CA LYS A 119 5.78 -11.65 13.06
C LYS A 119 4.96 -11.74 11.77
N LEU A 120 5.64 -11.74 10.65
CA LEU A 120 5.04 -11.99 9.33
C LEU A 120 5.29 -13.45 8.96
N ARG A 121 4.41 -14.03 8.13
CA ARG A 121 4.56 -15.41 7.67
C ARG A 121 5.37 -15.46 6.37
N GLY A 122 6.32 -16.41 6.31
CA GLY A 122 7.04 -16.78 5.08
C GLY A 122 7.78 -15.63 4.43
N LEU A 123 7.55 -15.45 3.13
CA LEU A 123 8.24 -14.47 2.27
C LEU A 123 8.13 -13.02 2.76
N HIS A 124 7.05 -12.66 3.46
CA HIS A 124 6.87 -11.30 3.96
C HIS A 124 7.83 -10.93 5.09
N GLU A 125 8.23 -11.89 5.93
CA GLU A 125 9.24 -11.64 6.96
C GLU A 125 10.61 -11.48 6.33
N PHE A 126 10.94 -12.29 5.31
CA PHE A 126 12.18 -12.16 4.55
C PHE A 126 12.27 -10.80 3.84
N ASP A 127 11.20 -10.38 3.17
CA ASP A 127 11.12 -9.06 2.52
C ASP A 127 11.30 -7.91 3.50
N PHE A 128 10.67 -8.01 4.67
CA PHE A 128 10.80 -7.03 5.74
C PHE A 128 12.23 -6.98 6.28
N GLN A 129 12.87 -8.12 6.53
CA GLN A 129 14.26 -8.16 7.00
C GLN A 129 15.25 -7.61 5.97
N ASN A 130 15.04 -7.87 4.68
CA ASN A 130 15.87 -7.29 3.62
C ASN A 130 15.68 -5.77 3.52
N LEU A 131 14.43 -5.30 3.62
CA LEU A 131 14.13 -3.87 3.70
C LEU A 131 14.82 -3.22 4.90
N LEU A 132 14.80 -3.87 6.07
CA LEU A 132 15.50 -3.40 7.26
C LEU A 132 17.00 -3.28 7.02
N ARG A 133 17.63 -4.32 6.46
CA ARG A 133 19.06 -4.32 6.16
C ARG A 133 19.45 -3.21 5.20
N LYS A 134 18.68 -3.01 4.11
CA LYS A 134 18.93 -1.94 3.13
C LYS A 134 18.73 -0.56 3.75
N SER A 135 17.69 -0.39 4.56
CA SER A 135 17.43 0.85 5.30
C SER A 135 18.54 1.17 6.30
N ASP A 136 18.99 0.17 7.06
CA ASP A 136 20.11 0.31 8.00
C ASP A 136 21.38 0.78 7.29
N TYR A 137 21.70 0.17 6.14
CA TYR A 137 22.82 0.56 5.31
C TYR A 137 22.70 2.02 4.86
N VAL A 138 21.60 2.39 4.20
CA VAL A 138 21.38 3.76 3.68
C VAL A 138 21.44 4.80 4.80
N LEU A 139 20.80 4.53 5.94
CA LEU A 139 20.78 5.47 7.07
C LEU A 139 22.13 5.56 7.80
N SER A 140 23.00 4.56 7.64
CA SER A 140 24.35 4.55 8.21
C SER A 140 25.39 5.30 7.37
N LEU A 141 25.06 5.67 6.13
CA LEU A 141 25.98 6.38 5.25
C LEU A 141 26.38 7.74 5.86
N ASN A 142 27.64 8.11 5.66
CA ASN A 142 28.20 9.37 6.16
C ASN A 142 27.49 10.59 5.59
N VAL A 143 26.96 10.50 4.37
CA VAL A 143 26.16 11.57 3.75
C VAL A 143 24.79 11.73 4.43
N THR A 144 24.26 10.68 5.06
CA THR A 144 22.91 10.64 5.63
C THR A 144 22.88 11.04 7.11
N SER A 145 23.94 10.67 7.85
CA SER A 145 24.09 10.93 9.29
C SER A 145 23.89 12.41 9.70
N PRO A 146 24.43 13.42 8.97
CA PRO A 146 24.22 14.83 9.30
C PRO A 146 22.77 15.28 9.17
N HIS A 147 22.05 14.74 8.18
CA HIS A 147 20.65 15.09 7.94
C HIS A 147 19.73 14.45 8.97
N LEU A 148 20.02 13.21 9.37
CA LEU A 148 19.26 12.50 10.40
C LEU A 148 19.32 13.19 11.77
N LYS A 149 20.47 13.77 12.14
CA LYS A 149 20.63 14.53 13.39
C LYS A 149 19.76 15.80 13.45
N LYS A 150 19.50 16.41 12.29
CA LYS A 150 18.72 17.66 12.20
C LYS A 150 17.21 17.41 12.15
N VAL A 151 16.79 16.31 11.52
CA VAL A 151 15.39 16.15 11.13
C VAL A 151 14.58 15.37 12.17
N ALA A 152 15.16 14.39 12.87
CA ALA A 152 14.36 13.59 13.79
C ALA A 152 15.15 12.86 14.88
N PRO A 153 15.63 13.57 15.92
CA PRO A 153 16.20 12.90 17.10
C PRO A 153 15.19 11.93 17.74
N HIS A 154 13.89 12.22 17.66
CA HIS A 154 12.81 11.40 18.21
C HIS A 154 12.42 10.22 17.30
N LEU A 155 12.33 10.37 15.97
CA LEU A 155 12.03 9.21 15.11
C LEU A 155 13.18 8.19 15.10
N MET A 156 14.41 8.68 15.27
CA MET A 156 15.58 7.82 15.33
C MET A 156 15.68 7.05 16.65
N SER A 157 15.17 7.60 17.76
CA SER A 157 15.03 6.84 19.01
C SER A 157 13.98 5.74 18.85
N PHE A 158 12.83 6.02 18.23
CA PHE A 158 11.82 4.99 17.90
C PHE A 158 12.42 3.87 17.02
N TYR A 159 13.10 4.24 15.94
CA TYR A 159 13.74 3.27 15.04
C TYR A 159 14.80 2.42 15.76
N LYS A 160 15.66 3.04 16.57
CA LYS A 160 16.67 2.32 17.37
C LYS A 160 16.04 1.40 18.42
N LEU A 161 14.96 1.84 19.07
CA LEU A 161 14.24 1.06 20.07
C LEU A 161 13.60 -0.17 19.43
N GLU A 162 12.95 0.01 18.28
CA GLU A 162 12.35 -1.08 17.52
C GLU A 162 13.39 -2.03 16.92
N ARG A 163 14.56 -1.53 16.51
CA ARG A 163 15.71 -2.36 16.11
C ARG A 163 16.15 -3.25 17.26
N LYS A 164 16.33 -2.69 18.47
CA LYS A 164 16.75 -3.45 19.66
C LYS A 164 15.75 -4.56 20.02
N VAL A 165 14.45 -4.29 19.92
CA VAL A 165 13.40 -5.31 20.14
C VAL A 165 13.43 -6.42 19.09
N THR A 166 13.75 -6.07 17.84
CA THR A 166 13.79 -7.03 16.72
C THR A 166 15.08 -7.86 16.73
N SER A 167 16.22 -7.26 17.08
CA SER A 167 17.54 -7.91 17.16
C SER A 167 17.74 -8.75 18.44
N LEU A 168 16.93 -8.54 19.48
CA LEU A 168 16.92 -9.37 20.70
C LEU A 168 16.03 -10.62 20.56
N ARG A 169 15.44 -10.87 19.38
CA ARG A 169 14.62 -12.06 19.10
C ARG A 169 15.25 -13.16 18.21
N PRO A 170 16.57 -13.36 18.11
CA PRO A 170 17.07 -14.66 17.69
C PRO A 170 17.28 -15.55 18.94
N LEU A 171 16.88 -16.83 18.85
CA LEU A 171 17.27 -17.96 19.71
C LEU A 171 16.42 -18.38 20.93
N VAL A 172 15.15 -17.99 21.09
CA VAL A 172 14.25 -18.64 22.08
C VAL A 172 13.11 -19.44 21.43
N ALA A 173 13.06 -19.52 20.10
CA ALA A 173 12.06 -20.31 19.36
C ALA A 173 12.65 -21.55 18.67
N ALA A 174 13.82 -22.00 19.13
CA ALA A 174 14.44 -23.26 18.77
C ALA A 174 14.90 -23.95 20.06
N ASN A 175 13.93 -24.45 20.83
CA ASN A 175 14.06 -25.52 21.83
C ASN A 175 12.65 -26.05 22.09
#